data_AF-A0A536PPR1-F1
#
_entry.id   AF-A0A536PPR1-F1
#
_cell.length_a   1.000
_cell.length_b   1.000
_cell.length_c   1.000
_cell.angle_alpha   90.00
_cell.angle_beta   90.00
_cell.angle_gamma   90.00
#
_symmetry.space_group_name_H-M   'P 1'
#
loop_
_entity.id
_entity.type
_entity.pdbx_description
1 polymer ?
#
loop_
_entity_poly.entity_id
_entity_poly.type
_entity_poly.pdbx_seq_one_letter_code
_entity_poly.pdbx_strand_id
1 'polypeptide(L)'
;MDKAEELEATFRCSICDQEAGRVRFYAAGEPVVASDRPASRAVAELDVILRKIRPAGQASLVVETFYGVESQPVWPERVQALSRAVRSGEASALYGITYAYAPFHCPDCHTEYCGSHWEWKRFEDEFHSGVDAHCPRGHFHVLMY
;
A
#
# COMPACT_ATOMS: atom_id res chain seq x y z
N MET A 1 -16.57 -4.38 -24.50
CA MET A 1 -16.54 -3.86 -23.13
C MET A 1 -15.25 -4.37 -22.54
N ASP A 2 -14.18 -3.60 -22.74
CA ASP A 2 -12.85 -4.00 -22.33
C ASP A 2 -12.85 -4.16 -20.81
N LYS A 3 -12.38 -5.32 -20.35
CA LYS A 3 -12.13 -5.58 -18.94
C LYS A 3 -11.12 -4.51 -18.51
N ALA A 4 -11.50 -3.59 -17.63
CA ALA A 4 -10.57 -2.61 -17.10
C ALA A 4 -9.33 -3.37 -16.62
N GLU A 5 -8.18 -3.04 -17.21
CA GLU A 5 -6.92 -3.72 -16.92
C GLU A 5 -6.63 -3.54 -15.43
N GLU A 6 -6.58 -4.66 -14.71
CA GLU A 6 -6.34 -4.67 -13.27
C GLU A 6 -4.97 -4.05 -13.00
N LEU A 7 -4.97 -2.88 -12.36
CA LEU A 7 -3.75 -2.13 -12.15
C LEU A 7 -3.12 -2.52 -10.82
N GLU A 8 -2.25 -3.52 -10.88
CA GLU A 8 -1.52 -4.10 -9.74
C GLU A 8 0.00 -3.97 -9.92
N ALA A 9 0.73 -3.85 -8.81
CA ALA A 9 2.18 -4.06 -8.76
C ALA A 9 2.57 -4.86 -7.52
N THR A 10 3.51 -5.79 -7.68
CA THR A 10 4.10 -6.59 -6.59
C THR A 10 5.58 -6.28 -6.48
N PHE A 11 6.06 -6.10 -5.25
CA PHE A 11 7.42 -5.69 -4.94
C PHE A 11 8.16 -6.80 -4.20
N ARG A 12 9.45 -6.98 -4.52
CA ARG A 12 10.28 -8.10 -4.04
C ARG A 12 11.36 -7.59 -3.12
N CYS A 13 11.64 -8.33 -2.06
CA CYS A 13 12.72 -8.01 -1.14
C CYS A 13 14.08 -8.15 -1.83
N SER A 14 14.93 -7.14 -1.72
CA SER A 14 16.27 -7.14 -2.31
C SER A 14 17.25 -8.14 -1.69
N ILE A 15 16.92 -8.75 -0.55
CA ILE A 15 17.77 -9.72 0.15
C ILE A 15 17.36 -11.17 -0.16
N CYS A 16 16.07 -11.49 -0.20
CA CYS A 16 15.59 -12.88 -0.32
C CYS A 16 14.51 -13.13 -1.37
N ASP A 17 14.15 -12.11 -2.17
CA ASP A 17 13.15 -12.19 -3.25
C ASP A 17 11.73 -12.59 -2.81
N GLN A 18 11.47 -12.66 -1.51
CA GLN A 18 10.13 -12.78 -0.96
C GLN A 18 9.32 -11.51 -1.22
N GLU A 19 7.99 -11.63 -1.27
CA GLU A 19 7.10 -10.47 -1.45
C GLU A 19 7.31 -9.46 -0.30
N ALA A 20 7.72 -8.24 -0.65
CA ALA A 20 7.88 -7.12 0.27
C ALA A 20 6.54 -6.39 0.48
N GLY A 21 5.76 -6.28 -0.60
CA GLY A 21 4.40 -5.79 -0.57
C GLY A 21 3.77 -5.81 -1.95
N ARG A 22 2.49 -5.46 -2.00
CA ARG A 22 1.69 -5.43 -3.21
C ARG A 22 0.72 -4.26 -3.15
N VAL A 23 0.43 -3.65 -4.29
CA VAL A 23 -0.59 -2.61 -4.40
C VAL A 23 -1.58 -2.93 -5.52
N ARG A 24 -2.87 -2.62 -5.30
CA ARG A 24 -3.92 -2.68 -6.32
C ARG A 24 -4.68 -1.38 -6.38
N PHE A 25 -4.76 -0.79 -7.57
CA PHE A 25 -5.51 0.42 -7.83
C PHE A 25 -6.91 0.10 -8.33
N TYR A 26 -7.91 0.76 -7.75
CA TYR A 26 -9.32 0.66 -8.11
C TYR A 26 -9.81 2.05 -8.48
N ALA A 27 -10.33 2.20 -9.71
CA ALA A 27 -10.86 3.47 -10.18
C ALA A 27 -12.12 3.90 -9.40
N ALA A 28 -12.53 5.15 -9.59
CA ALA A 28 -13.72 5.68 -8.93
C ALA A 28 -14.96 4.83 -9.24
N GLY A 29 -15.62 4.33 -8.20
CA GLY A 29 -16.81 3.47 -8.30
C GLY A 29 -16.52 1.97 -8.46
N GLU A 30 -15.27 1.59 -8.74
CA GLU A 30 -14.89 0.17 -8.79
C GLU A 30 -14.92 -0.44 -7.38
N PRO A 31 -15.49 -1.64 -7.22
CA PRO A 31 -15.48 -2.34 -5.94
C PRO A 31 -14.08 -2.85 -5.63
N VAL A 32 -13.65 -2.70 -4.37
CA VAL A 32 -12.44 -3.39 -3.90
C VAL A 32 -12.73 -4.88 -3.78
N VAL A 33 -11.84 -5.71 -4.33
CA VAL A 33 -11.96 -7.17 -4.32
C VAL A 33 -10.92 -7.75 -3.35
N ALA A 34 -11.32 -8.75 -2.58
CA ALA A 34 -10.43 -9.46 -1.67
C ALA A 34 -9.38 -10.26 -2.46
N SER A 35 -8.17 -10.34 -1.92
CA SER A 35 -7.07 -11.17 -2.39
C SER A 35 -6.99 -12.48 -1.61
N ASP A 36 -5.89 -13.21 -1.83
CA ASP A 36 -5.49 -14.37 -1.05
C ASP A 36 -5.03 -14.02 0.38
N ARG A 37 -4.76 -12.74 0.67
CA ARG A 37 -4.41 -12.28 2.04
C ARG A 37 -5.66 -12.28 2.92
N PRO A 38 -5.66 -12.95 4.09
CA PRO A 38 -6.84 -13.00 4.97
C PRO A 38 -7.38 -11.61 5.37
N ALA A 39 -6.49 -10.64 5.61
CA ALA A 39 -6.86 -9.27 5.99
C ALA A 39 -7.54 -8.48 4.84
N SER A 40 -7.34 -8.87 3.57
CA SER A 40 -7.97 -8.19 2.43
C SER A 40 -9.50 -8.35 2.40
N ARG A 41 -10.02 -9.43 2.99
CA ARG A 41 -11.46 -9.68 3.07
C ARG A 41 -12.16 -8.61 3.91
N ALA A 42 -11.58 -8.24 5.05
CA ALA A 42 -12.12 -7.19 5.90
C ALA A 42 -12.14 -5.85 5.15
N VAL A 43 -11.10 -5.55 4.37
CA VAL A 43 -11.03 -4.33 3.54
C VAL A 43 -12.10 -4.33 2.45
N ALA A 44 -12.32 -5.45 1.75
CA ALA A 44 -13.37 -5.59 0.74
C ALA A 44 -14.78 -5.46 1.34
N GLU A 45 -15.02 -6.03 2.51
CA GLU A 45 -16.30 -5.91 3.23
C GLU A 45 -16.56 -4.45 3.67
N LEU A 46 -15.53 -3.74 4.13
CA LEU A 46 -15.62 -2.32 4.50
C LEU A 46 -15.89 -1.42 3.29
N ASP A 47 -15.30 -1.72 2.12
CA ASP A 47 -15.50 -0.97 0.88
C ASP A 47 -16.96 -0.91 0.45
N VAL A 48 -17.75 -1.96 0.71
CA VAL A 48 -19.20 -1.99 0.42
C VAL A 48 -19.94 -0.83 1.11
N ILE A 49 -19.51 -0.45 2.31
CA ILE A 49 -20.06 0.66 3.07
C ILE A 49 -19.44 1.98 2.60
N LEU A 50 -18.10 2.04 2.54
CA LEU A 50 -17.37 3.26 2.22
C LEU A 50 -17.70 3.81 0.82
N ARG A 51 -17.91 2.94 -0.17
CA ARG A 51 -18.25 3.36 -1.53
C ARG A 51 -19.58 4.12 -1.62
N LYS A 52 -20.50 3.93 -0.66
CA LYS A 52 -21.79 4.66 -0.62
C LYS A 52 -21.64 6.11 -0.18
N ILE A 53 -20.57 6.41 0.56
CA ILE A 53 -20.30 7.74 1.13
C ILE A 53 -19.07 8.41 0.52
N ARG A 54 -18.37 7.71 -0.39
CA ARG A 54 -17.15 8.20 -1.03
C ARG A 54 -17.46 9.42 -1.92
N PRO A 55 -16.66 10.50 -1.85
CA PRO A 55 -16.79 11.61 -2.79
C PRO A 55 -16.67 11.17 -4.25
N ALA A 56 -17.41 11.83 -5.14
CA ALA A 56 -17.37 11.55 -6.57
C ALA A 56 -15.94 11.69 -7.13
N GLY A 57 -15.53 10.73 -7.95
CA GLY A 57 -14.20 10.70 -8.57
C GLY A 57 -13.07 10.20 -7.67
N GLN A 58 -13.32 9.94 -6.38
CA GLN A 58 -12.29 9.37 -5.50
C GLN A 58 -12.11 7.87 -5.79
N ALA A 59 -10.86 7.50 -6.06
CA ALA A 59 -10.40 6.13 -6.30
C ALA A 59 -9.86 5.51 -5.00
N SER A 60 -9.42 4.25 -5.08
CA SER A 60 -8.80 3.53 -3.95
C SER A 60 -7.49 2.88 -4.36
N LEU A 61 -6.55 2.85 -3.43
CA LEU A 61 -5.34 2.04 -3.53
C LEU A 61 -5.34 1.07 -2.35
N VAL A 62 -5.41 -0.23 -2.63
CA VAL A 62 -5.19 -1.24 -1.60
C VAL A 62 -3.70 -1.51 -1.52
N VAL A 63 -3.14 -1.41 -0.32
CA VAL A 63 -1.72 -1.66 -0.03
C VAL A 63 -1.65 -2.86 0.89
N GLU A 64 -1.02 -3.94 0.43
CA GLU A 64 -0.79 -5.17 1.18
C GLU A 64 0.67 -5.24 1.60
N THR A 65 0.90 -5.30 2.91
CA THR A 65 2.25 -5.32 3.50
C THR A 65 2.40 -6.52 4.42
N PHE A 66 3.60 -6.68 4.99
CA PHE A 66 3.88 -7.70 5.99
C PHE A 66 3.22 -7.44 7.35
N TYR A 67 2.74 -6.22 7.62
CA TYR A 67 2.12 -5.85 8.90
C TYR A 67 0.61 -5.60 8.81
N GLY A 68 0.03 -5.56 7.60
CA GLY A 68 -1.40 -5.35 7.41
C GLY A 68 -1.83 -5.18 5.95
N VAL A 69 -3.13 -4.96 5.77
CA VAL A 69 -3.72 -4.57 4.48
C VAL A 69 -4.57 -3.34 4.72
N GLU A 70 -4.37 -2.31 3.89
CA GLU A 70 -5.06 -1.02 4.03
C GLU A 70 -5.66 -0.59 2.70
N SER A 71 -6.80 0.11 2.75
CA SER A 71 -7.35 0.83 1.60
C SER A 71 -7.16 2.32 1.80
N GLN A 72 -6.36 2.91 0.94
CA GLN A 72 -6.03 4.33 0.96
C GLN A 72 -6.94 5.08 -0.02
N PRO A 73 -7.61 6.17 0.41
CA PRO A 73 -8.37 7.01 -0.50
C PRO A 73 -7.44 7.75 -1.46
N VAL A 74 -7.82 7.80 -2.74
CA VAL A 74 -7.05 8.48 -3.79
C VAL A 74 -7.91 9.60 -4.38
N TRP A 75 -7.56 10.84 -4.08
CA TRP A 75 -8.24 12.01 -4.62
C TRP A 75 -8.04 12.14 -6.14
N PRO A 76 -9.03 12.68 -6.89
CA PRO A 76 -9.00 12.73 -8.35
C PRO A 76 -7.71 13.31 -8.94
N GLU A 77 -7.14 14.34 -8.32
CA GLU A 77 -5.91 15.01 -8.75
C GLU A 77 -4.66 14.12 -8.66
N ARG A 78 -4.70 13.06 -7.82
CA ARG A 78 -3.59 12.10 -7.65
C ARG A 78 -3.73 10.87 -8.54
N VAL A 79 -4.90 10.62 -9.13
CA VAL A 79 -5.19 9.39 -9.89
C VAL A 79 -4.18 9.18 -11.01
N GLN A 80 -3.90 10.19 -11.85
CA GLN A 80 -2.96 10.02 -12.96
C GLN A 80 -1.51 9.80 -12.51
N ALA A 81 -1.09 10.42 -11.41
CA ALA A 81 0.25 10.21 -10.86
C ALA A 81 0.37 8.79 -10.29
N LEU A 82 -0.62 8.37 -9.51
CA LEU A 82 -0.67 7.05 -8.92
C LEU A 82 -0.75 5.94 -9.98
N SER A 83 -1.61 6.06 -10.98
CA SER A 83 -1.72 5.04 -12.02
C SER A 83 -0.40 4.87 -12.78
N ARG A 84 0.36 5.96 -13.01
CA ARG A 84 1.69 5.88 -13.61
C ARG A 84 2.69 5.19 -12.68
N ALA A 85 2.68 5.50 -11.38
CA ALA A 85 3.56 4.87 -10.40
C ALA A 85 3.28 3.37 -10.22
N VAL A 86 2.01 2.93 -10.25
CA VAL A 86 1.71 1.49 -10.20
C VAL A 86 2.22 0.80 -11.47
N ARG A 87 2.01 1.39 -12.66
CA ARG A 87 2.50 0.82 -13.92
C ARG A 87 4.02 0.76 -14.04
N SER A 88 4.76 1.68 -13.42
CA SER A 88 6.23 1.63 -13.46
C SER A 88 6.79 0.46 -12.65
N GLY A 89 6.05 -0.05 -11.67
CA GLY A 89 6.54 -1.10 -10.77
C GLY A 89 7.68 -0.61 -9.86
N GLU A 90 7.86 0.69 -9.71
CA GLU A 90 8.90 1.29 -8.89
C GLU A 90 8.32 1.74 -7.54
N ALA A 91 8.76 1.14 -6.44
CA ALA A 91 8.24 1.48 -5.12
C ALA A 91 8.59 2.92 -4.71
N SER A 92 9.73 3.43 -5.18
CA SER A 92 10.15 4.82 -4.99
C SER A 92 9.15 5.82 -5.60
N ALA A 93 8.54 5.49 -6.75
CA ALA A 93 7.54 6.34 -7.40
C ALA A 93 6.24 6.41 -6.58
N LEU A 94 5.82 5.29 -5.98
CA LEU A 94 4.69 5.25 -5.06
C LEU A 94 5.00 6.00 -3.76
N TYR A 95 6.16 5.74 -3.16
CA TYR A 95 6.62 6.40 -1.95
C TYR A 95 6.71 7.93 -2.13
N GLY A 96 7.15 8.38 -3.30
CA GLY A 96 7.23 9.81 -3.66
C GLY A 96 5.88 10.53 -3.70
N ILE A 97 4.76 9.81 -3.82
CA ILE A 97 3.41 10.38 -3.68
C ILE A 97 3.05 10.47 -2.19
N THR A 98 3.24 9.39 -1.46
CA THR A 98 3.10 9.28 -0.01
C THR A 98 3.74 7.99 0.48
N TYR A 99 4.36 8.02 1.65
CA TYR A 99 5.04 6.85 2.22
C TYR A 99 4.09 5.65 2.39
N ALA A 100 2.81 5.90 2.67
CA ALA A 100 1.80 4.86 2.87
C ALA A 100 1.51 4.00 1.63
N TYR A 101 1.92 4.43 0.43
CA TYR A 101 1.71 3.64 -0.79
C TYR A 101 2.80 2.59 -1.03
N ALA A 102 3.96 2.75 -0.39
CA ALA A 102 5.05 1.78 -0.47
C ALA A 102 5.85 1.74 0.85
N PRO A 103 5.23 1.41 1.98
CA PRO A 103 5.88 1.45 3.29
C PRO A 103 6.97 0.38 3.48
N PHE A 104 7.05 -0.59 2.57
CA PHE A 104 8.12 -1.59 2.52
C PHE A 104 9.40 -1.08 1.82
N HIS A 105 9.37 0.11 1.21
CA HIS A 105 10.50 0.78 0.55
C HIS A 105 11.26 1.65 1.55
N CYS A 106 12.59 1.50 1.59
CA CYS A 106 13.45 2.43 2.32
C CYS A 106 13.98 3.50 1.36
N PRO A 107 13.59 4.79 1.50
CA PRO A 107 13.99 5.86 0.60
C PRO A 107 15.50 6.12 0.62
N ASP A 108 16.18 5.88 1.74
CA ASP A 108 17.64 6.08 1.87
C ASP A 108 18.42 4.95 1.19
N CYS A 109 17.88 3.72 1.20
CA CYS A 109 18.50 2.58 0.52
C CYS A 109 18.12 2.49 -0.96
N HIS A 110 17.06 3.18 -1.38
CA HIS A 110 16.39 3.00 -2.66
C HIS A 110 16.06 1.52 -2.95
N THR A 111 15.54 0.80 -1.94
CA THR A 111 15.22 -0.62 -2.09
C THR A 111 14.12 -1.09 -1.14
N GLU A 112 13.50 -2.21 -1.48
CA GLU A 112 12.38 -2.81 -0.78
C GLU A 112 12.83 -4.00 0.10
N TYR A 113 12.24 -4.11 1.28
CA TYR A 113 12.51 -5.21 2.20
C TYR A 113 11.22 -5.87 2.66
N CYS A 114 11.24 -7.20 2.79
CA CYS A 114 10.14 -7.95 3.38
C CYS A 114 10.14 -7.82 4.92
N GLY A 115 9.02 -8.19 5.54
CA GLY A 115 8.84 -8.07 7.00
C GLY A 115 9.80 -8.89 7.86
N SER A 116 10.50 -9.87 7.29
CA SER A 116 11.54 -10.62 8.01
C SER A 116 12.89 -9.89 8.05
N HIS A 117 13.10 -8.92 7.15
CA HIS A 117 14.32 -8.13 7.08
C HIS A 117 14.14 -6.72 7.65
N TRP A 118 12.90 -6.23 7.73
CA TRP A 118 12.59 -5.13 8.62
C TRP A 118 12.69 -5.58 10.08
N GLU A 119 13.35 -4.80 10.92
CA GLU A 119 13.18 -4.87 12.37
C GLU A 119 12.03 -3.94 12.74
N TRP A 120 10.82 -4.49 12.93
CA TRP A 120 9.60 -3.70 13.11
C TRP A 120 8.82 -4.12 14.35
N LYS A 121 8.06 -3.17 14.91
CA LYS A 121 7.11 -3.42 16.00
C LYS A 121 5.87 -2.55 15.86
N ARG A 122 4.78 -3.02 16.43
CA ARG A 122 3.59 -2.19 16.66
C ARG A 122 3.79 -1.36 17.92
N PHE A 123 3.29 -0.14 17.91
CA PHE A 123 3.20 0.71 19.09
C PHE A 123 1.75 1.19 19.28
N GLU A 124 1.42 1.49 20.53
CA GLU A 124 0.14 2.08 20.93
C GLU A 124 0.45 3.04 22.07
N ASP A 125 0.04 4.30 21.92
CA ASP A 125 0.09 5.35 22.93
C ASP A 125 -1.33 5.89 23.20
N GLU A 126 -1.45 6.91 24.05
CA GLU A 126 -2.75 7.47 24.45
C GLU A 126 -3.56 8.03 23.26
N PHE A 127 -2.88 8.42 22.17
CA PHE A 127 -3.49 9.11 21.04
C PHE A 127 -3.37 8.34 19.72
N HIS A 128 -2.41 7.42 19.59
CA HIS A 128 -2.04 6.82 18.32
C HIS A 128 -1.65 5.36 18.46
N SER A 129 -1.84 4.62 17.37
CA SER A 129 -1.30 3.27 17.20
C SER A 129 -0.65 3.18 15.83
N GLY A 130 0.48 2.52 15.71
CA GLY A 130 1.16 2.44 14.42
C GLY A 130 2.21 1.35 14.36
N VAL A 131 3.04 1.44 13.32
CA VAL A 131 4.15 0.54 13.08
C VAL A 131 5.40 1.37 12.89
N ASP A 132 6.42 1.11 13.70
CA ASP A 132 7.76 1.63 13.47
C ASP A 132 8.70 0.51 13.02
N ALA A 133 9.74 0.85 12.27
CA ALA A 133 10.68 -0.12 11.75
C ALA A 133 12.05 0.46 11.42
N HIS A 134 13.07 -0.38 11.51
CA HIS A 134 14.40 -0.14 10.97
C HIS A 134 14.67 -1.07 9.80
N CYS A 135 15.17 -0.52 8.69
CA CYS A 135 15.59 -1.34 7.55
C CYS A 135 16.89 -2.11 7.90
N PRO A 136 17.33 -3.09 7.09
CA PRO A 136 18.59 -3.82 7.30
C PRO A 136 19.84 -2.95 7.39
N ARG A 137 19.77 -1.68 6.91
CA ARG A 137 20.86 -0.71 7.00
C ARG A 137 20.74 0.25 8.19
N GLY A 138 19.71 0.10 9.02
CA GLY A 138 19.51 0.86 10.26
C GLY A 138 18.73 2.17 10.12
N HIS A 139 18.13 2.48 8.96
CA HIS A 139 17.30 3.68 8.79
C HIS A 139 15.92 3.47 9.42
N PHE A 140 15.53 4.39 10.31
CA PHE A 140 14.25 4.38 11.02
C PHE A 140 13.12 4.98 10.18
N HIS A 141 11.97 4.30 10.17
CA HIS A 141 10.75 4.78 9.53
C HIS A 141 9.50 4.43 10.35
N VAL A 142 8.55 5.35 10.37
CA VAL A 142 7.16 5.05 10.76
C VAL A 142 6.45 4.55 9.51
N LEU A 143 6.04 3.28 9.51
CA LEU A 143 5.44 2.61 8.35
C LEU A 143 3.92 2.82 8.28
N MET A 144 3.28 3.01 9.43
CA MET A 144 1.84 3.25 9.60
C MET A 144 1.64 4.16 10.82
N TYR A 145 0.68 5.07 10.73
CA TYR A 145 0.21 5.93 11.82
C TYR A 145 -1.32 6.02 11.80
#